data_AF-A0A1Q3MX24-F1
#
_entry.id   AF-A0A1Q3MX24-F1
#
_cell.length_a   1.000
_cell.length_b   1.000
_cell.length_c   1.000
_cell.angle_alpha   90.00
_cell.angle_beta   90.00
_cell.angle_gamma   90.00
#
_symmetry.space_group_name_H-M   'P 1'
#
loop_
_entity.id
_entity.type
_entity.pdbx_description
1 polymer ?
#
loop_
_entity_poly.entity_id
_entity_poly.type
_entity_poly.pdbx_seq_one_letter_code
_entity_poly.pdbx_strand_id
1 'polypeptide(L)'
;MKKEVILKIENEVIWLSPDKSLPIEKTNIPIRHLKFKNHILIYWRIVQEHFDKNSRKLQVKILNYSDSDYDTFSKQNPGEIDFIEFGKFDWLPFERNLSIYKKSAFMSLLINADKNPYFFNGPHHQQSAQGFDISKSSFKEGSGEIKEASQTGEQAIQIQQSIQTTIEEKFEVDFNEITILLGYIRLSKYINKLNNTIEFKIENEHLLPEFDNIKYWFSKKLKTRKIRVSAEITLLDDEIIKIHATSKEIDRIDQELIDGIKTQRTLAITKLARPEHIDKSLFTADDYFSLDEKNDLMGNVFQQTETDILELFLDKIPVRNKKELRYISGKLHSLSHKIRFTNHPNFGFIFLVEGELNNHFIWELLNSHATYIWTFGKGAGEIKMQYRKIEMIINTILDCGRENYKRAYKGNNQDDDLIFNVIHHKHKGSELIDEFPKWKHRINELIT
;
A
#
# COMPACT_ATOMS: atom_id res chain seq x y z
N MET A 1 -39.09 -4.56 -5.04
CA MET A 1 -37.67 -4.95 -5.02
C MET A 1 -36.83 -3.70 -5.22
N LYS A 2 -35.81 -3.47 -4.37
CA LYS A 2 -34.82 -2.43 -4.66
C LYS A 2 -33.97 -2.90 -5.86
N LYS A 3 -33.65 -1.98 -6.78
CA LYS A 3 -32.91 -2.31 -8.00
C LYS A 3 -31.42 -2.38 -7.69
N GLU A 4 -30.77 -3.48 -8.06
CA GLU A 4 -29.32 -3.62 -7.98
C GLU A 4 -28.66 -3.27 -9.32
N VAL A 5 -27.49 -2.63 -9.25
CA VAL A 5 -26.72 -2.18 -10.41
C VAL A 5 -25.23 -2.37 -10.09
N ILE A 6 -24.40 -2.56 -11.12
CA ILE A 6 -22.96 -2.65 -10.95
C ILE A 6 -22.33 -1.35 -11.46
N LEU A 7 -21.42 -0.77 -10.71
CA LEU A 7 -20.62 0.38 -11.14
C LEU A 7 -19.20 -0.08 -11.40
N LYS A 8 -18.54 0.46 -12.42
CA LYS A 8 -17.09 0.30 -12.59
C LYS A 8 -16.40 1.60 -12.23
N ILE A 9 -15.37 1.54 -11.40
CA ILE A 9 -14.60 2.71 -10.98
C ILE A 9 -13.23 2.68 -11.62
N GLU A 10 -12.88 3.77 -12.28
CA GLU A 10 -11.58 3.99 -12.90
C GLU A 10 -11.06 5.36 -12.52
N ASN A 11 -10.26 5.41 -11.45
CA ASN A 11 -9.60 6.62 -10.95
C ASN A 11 -10.58 7.80 -10.72
N GLU A 12 -10.76 8.65 -11.73
CA GLU A 12 -11.62 9.86 -11.69
C GLU A 12 -12.97 9.69 -12.39
N VAL A 13 -13.31 8.46 -12.81
CA VAL A 13 -14.56 8.18 -13.55
C VAL A 13 -15.30 7.00 -12.93
N ILE A 14 -16.62 7.14 -12.82
CA ILE A 14 -17.55 6.04 -12.51
C ILE A 14 -18.34 5.71 -13.77
N TRP A 15 -18.22 4.48 -14.23
CA TRP A 15 -19.00 3.95 -15.33
C TRP A 15 -20.27 3.29 -14.81
N LEU A 16 -21.39 3.70 -15.41
CA LEU A 16 -22.74 3.20 -15.16
C LEU A 16 -23.15 2.14 -16.19
N SER A 17 -22.43 2.04 -17.31
CA SER A 17 -22.49 1.00 -18.34
C SER A 17 -21.25 1.17 -19.24
N PRO A 18 -20.99 0.32 -20.25
CA PRO A 18 -19.86 0.51 -21.17
C PRO A 18 -19.89 1.84 -21.93
N ASP A 19 -21.07 2.44 -22.10
CA ASP A 19 -21.33 3.65 -22.88
C ASP A 19 -21.70 4.88 -22.04
N LYS A 20 -21.99 4.72 -20.74
CA LYS A 20 -22.38 5.84 -19.86
C LYS A 20 -21.46 5.92 -18.65
N SER A 21 -20.95 7.12 -18.40
CA SER A 21 -20.08 7.41 -17.28
C SER A 21 -20.37 8.76 -16.65
N LEU A 22 -19.82 8.95 -15.46
CA LEU A 22 -19.94 10.14 -14.66
C LEU A 22 -18.56 10.46 -14.04
N PRO A 23 -18.10 11.71 -14.08
CA PRO A 23 -16.90 12.13 -13.33
C PRO A 23 -17.08 11.86 -11.84
N ILE A 24 -16.03 11.43 -11.15
CA ILE A 24 -16.13 11.07 -9.73
C ILE A 24 -16.42 12.28 -8.83
N GLU A 25 -16.15 13.50 -9.30
CA GLU A 25 -16.50 14.76 -8.65
C GLU A 25 -18.01 14.97 -8.58
N LYS A 26 -18.78 14.23 -9.38
CA LYS A 26 -20.25 14.17 -9.31
C LYS A 26 -20.71 13.09 -8.32
N THR A 27 -19.93 12.87 -7.28
CA THR A 27 -20.26 12.00 -6.17
C THR A 27 -19.89 12.65 -4.84
N ASN A 28 -20.29 12.03 -3.74
CA ASN A 28 -19.82 12.41 -2.41
C ASN A 28 -18.48 11.73 -2.02
N ILE A 29 -17.76 11.12 -2.96
CA ILE A 29 -16.41 10.57 -2.73
C ILE A 29 -15.41 11.74 -2.65
N PRO A 30 -14.63 11.87 -1.57
CA PRO A 30 -13.70 12.97 -1.40
C PRO A 30 -12.39 12.72 -2.16
N ILE A 31 -12.46 12.80 -3.50
CA ILE A 31 -11.34 12.45 -4.41
C ILE A 31 -10.08 13.31 -4.19
N ARG A 32 -10.19 14.48 -3.55
CA ARG A 32 -9.03 15.29 -3.12
C ARG A 32 -8.18 14.62 -2.04
N HIS A 33 -8.72 13.60 -1.39
CA HIS A 33 -8.12 12.95 -0.23
C HIS A 33 -7.98 11.44 -0.40
N LEU A 34 -8.25 10.91 -1.59
CA LEU A 34 -8.05 9.50 -1.91
C LEU A 34 -7.82 9.28 -3.40
N LYS A 35 -7.19 8.16 -3.74
CA LYS A 35 -7.11 7.66 -5.11
C LYS A 35 -7.44 6.18 -5.14
N PHE A 36 -8.16 5.78 -6.18
CA PHE A 36 -8.38 4.36 -6.47
C PHE A 36 -7.11 3.73 -7.04
N LYS A 37 -6.97 2.42 -6.85
CA LYS A 37 -5.94 1.65 -7.55
C LYS A 37 -6.28 1.64 -9.04
N ASN A 38 -5.29 1.95 -9.87
CA ASN A 38 -5.44 2.07 -11.33
C ASN A 38 -5.11 0.78 -12.09
N HIS A 39 -4.58 -0.24 -11.40
CA HIS A 39 -4.11 -1.50 -11.99
C HIS A 39 -5.01 -2.70 -11.62
N ILE A 40 -6.09 -2.47 -10.87
CA ILE A 40 -7.13 -3.47 -10.61
C ILE A 40 -8.44 -3.03 -11.23
N LEU A 41 -9.24 -4.00 -11.63
CA LEU A 41 -10.61 -3.77 -12.07
C LEU A 41 -11.49 -3.59 -10.83
N ILE A 42 -12.03 -2.38 -10.64
CA ILE A 42 -12.88 -2.05 -9.49
C ILE A 42 -14.34 -2.03 -9.96
N TYR A 43 -15.10 -3.02 -9.52
CA TYR A 43 -16.54 -3.10 -9.78
C TYR A 43 -17.29 -3.18 -8.46
N TRP A 44 -18.26 -2.30 -8.27
CA TRP A 44 -19.08 -2.23 -7.07
C TRP A 44 -20.51 -2.61 -7.38
N ARG A 45 -21.05 -3.59 -6.66
CA ARG A 45 -22.50 -3.83 -6.66
C ARG A 45 -23.16 -2.90 -5.69
N ILE A 46 -24.12 -2.15 -6.18
CA ILE A 46 -24.90 -1.19 -5.41
C ILE A 46 -26.37 -1.55 -5.45
N VAL A 47 -27.10 -1.10 -4.44
CA VAL A 47 -28.56 -1.09 -4.43
C VAL A 47 -29.05 0.35 -4.47
N GLN A 48 -29.97 0.64 -5.38
CA GLN A 48 -30.66 1.92 -5.44
C GLN A 48 -31.61 2.06 -4.26
N GLU A 49 -31.42 3.11 -3.46
CA GLU A 49 -32.28 3.41 -2.32
C GLU A 49 -33.33 4.45 -2.68
N HIS A 50 -32.93 5.49 -3.41
CA HIS A 50 -33.82 6.56 -3.84
C HIS A 50 -33.29 7.23 -5.12
N PHE A 51 -34.18 7.79 -5.93
CA PHE A 51 -33.82 8.59 -7.09
C PHE A 51 -34.72 9.82 -7.17
N ASP A 52 -34.10 11.00 -7.13
CA ASP A 52 -34.79 12.27 -7.32
C ASP A 52 -34.84 12.59 -8.82
N LYS A 53 -36.06 12.64 -9.37
CA LYS A 53 -36.28 12.92 -10.79
C LYS A 53 -35.98 14.37 -11.19
N ASN A 54 -36.08 15.32 -10.26
CA ASN A 54 -35.89 16.73 -10.55
C ASN A 54 -34.41 17.09 -10.61
N SER A 55 -33.61 16.56 -9.68
CA SER A 55 -32.16 16.81 -9.61
C SER A 55 -31.32 15.70 -10.26
N ARG A 56 -31.96 14.65 -10.79
CA ARG A 56 -31.31 13.42 -11.30
C ARG A 56 -30.27 12.84 -10.35
N LYS A 57 -30.52 12.95 -9.05
CA LYS A 57 -29.64 12.49 -7.98
C LYS A 57 -30.01 11.07 -7.60
N LEU A 58 -29.03 10.16 -7.65
CA LEU A 58 -29.19 8.76 -7.29
C LEU A 58 -28.55 8.48 -5.92
N GLN A 59 -29.36 8.05 -4.95
CA GLN A 59 -28.89 7.60 -3.65
C GLN A 59 -28.73 6.08 -3.63
N VAL A 60 -27.55 5.61 -3.22
CA VAL A 60 -27.17 4.20 -3.33
C VAL A 60 -26.48 3.71 -2.06
N LYS A 61 -26.60 2.41 -1.80
CA LYS A 61 -25.79 1.70 -0.82
C LYS A 61 -24.94 0.64 -1.52
N ILE A 62 -23.67 0.53 -1.12
CA ILE A 62 -22.76 -0.49 -1.66
C ILE A 62 -23.04 -1.82 -0.95
N LEU A 63 -23.24 -2.87 -1.74
CA LEU A 63 -23.41 -4.25 -1.29
C LEU A 63 -22.11 -5.05 -1.40
N ASN A 64 -21.34 -4.82 -2.46
CA ASN A 64 -20.07 -5.49 -2.72
C ASN A 64 -19.08 -4.50 -3.35
N TYR A 65 -17.83 -4.49 -2.87
CA TYR A 65 -16.75 -3.60 -3.31
C TYR A 65 -15.83 -4.24 -4.37
N SER A 66 -16.04 -5.51 -4.69
CA SER A 66 -15.23 -6.30 -5.64
C SER A 66 -16.11 -7.30 -6.37
N ASP A 67 -17.10 -6.80 -7.13
CA ASP A 67 -18.00 -7.64 -7.92
C ASP A 67 -17.33 -8.17 -9.19
N SER A 68 -17.67 -9.38 -9.59
CA SER A 68 -17.09 -10.04 -10.77
C SER A 68 -18.11 -10.33 -11.88
N ASP A 69 -19.34 -9.83 -11.74
CA ASP A 69 -20.42 -10.02 -12.71
C ASP A 69 -20.35 -8.97 -13.85
N TYR A 70 -19.35 -9.13 -14.72
CA TYR A 70 -19.10 -8.24 -15.84
C TYR A 70 -20.20 -8.30 -16.92
N ASP A 71 -20.91 -9.42 -17.01
CA ASP A 71 -21.99 -9.62 -17.97
C ASP A 71 -23.20 -8.76 -17.63
N THR A 72 -23.57 -8.68 -16.35
CA THR A 72 -24.64 -7.80 -15.89
C THR A 72 -24.27 -6.33 -16.11
N PHE A 73 -23.03 -5.94 -15.81
CA PHE A 73 -22.53 -4.59 -16.10
C PHE A 73 -22.63 -4.24 -17.59
N SER A 74 -22.25 -5.17 -18.48
CA SER A 74 -22.21 -4.90 -19.92
C SER A 74 -23.59 -4.77 -20.56
N LYS A 75 -24.62 -5.35 -19.94
CA LYS A 75 -26.01 -5.36 -20.44
C LYS A 75 -26.90 -4.31 -19.78
N GLN A 76 -26.43 -3.63 -18.74
CA GLN A 76 -27.25 -2.67 -18.00
C GLN A 76 -27.43 -1.36 -18.79
N ASN A 77 -28.65 -0.80 -18.74
CA ASN A 77 -28.98 0.48 -19.34
C ASN A 77 -29.46 1.46 -18.26
N PRO A 78 -28.56 2.23 -17.65
CA PRO A 78 -28.90 3.20 -16.62
C PRO A 78 -29.66 4.39 -17.21
N GLY A 79 -30.56 4.98 -16.44
CA GLY A 79 -31.18 6.26 -16.79
C GLY A 79 -30.21 7.44 -16.72
N GLU A 80 -30.68 8.64 -16.98
CA GLU A 80 -29.86 9.86 -16.84
C GLU A 80 -29.65 10.18 -15.35
N ILE A 81 -28.39 10.24 -14.94
CA ILE A 81 -27.95 10.46 -13.55
C ILE A 81 -26.89 11.56 -13.59
N ASP A 82 -27.13 12.64 -12.84
CA ASP A 82 -26.21 13.79 -12.79
C ASP A 82 -25.32 13.78 -11.54
N PHE A 83 -25.73 13.04 -10.50
CA PHE A 83 -24.99 12.90 -9.25
C PHE A 83 -25.29 11.58 -8.54
N ILE A 84 -24.27 10.91 -7.99
CA ILE A 84 -24.43 9.70 -7.18
C ILE A 84 -24.04 10.00 -5.73
N GLU A 85 -24.97 9.80 -4.81
CA GLU A 85 -24.73 9.89 -3.38
C GLU A 85 -24.64 8.49 -2.77
N PHE A 86 -23.44 8.11 -2.37
CA PHE A 86 -23.20 6.87 -1.65
C PHE A 86 -23.57 7.02 -0.17
N GLY A 87 -24.20 6.00 0.39
CA GLY A 87 -24.30 5.81 1.83
C GLY A 87 -22.92 5.58 2.47
N LYS A 88 -22.89 5.23 3.75
CA LYS A 88 -21.62 4.98 4.45
C LYS A 88 -20.84 3.80 3.85
N PHE A 89 -19.52 3.94 3.79
CA PHE A 89 -18.59 2.94 3.27
C PHE A 89 -18.11 2.01 4.38
N ASP A 90 -18.05 0.72 4.11
CA ASP A 90 -17.40 -0.24 5.01
C ASP A 90 -15.89 -0.17 4.82
N TRP A 91 -15.18 0.21 5.89
CA TRP A 91 -13.78 0.61 5.77
C TRP A 91 -12.88 -0.47 5.18
N LEU A 92 -12.94 -1.69 5.71
CA LEU A 92 -12.02 -2.77 5.33
C LEU A 92 -12.08 -3.14 3.83
N PRO A 93 -13.25 -3.41 3.22
CA PRO A 93 -13.32 -3.71 1.80
C PRO A 93 -13.10 -2.46 0.93
N PHE A 94 -13.48 -1.28 1.40
CA PHE A 94 -13.26 -0.03 0.66
C PHE A 94 -11.77 0.33 0.57
N GLU A 95 -11.03 0.24 1.67
CA GLU A 95 -9.60 0.52 1.77
C GLU A 95 -8.79 -0.24 0.72
N ARG A 96 -9.15 -1.51 0.46
CA ARG A 96 -8.45 -2.39 -0.50
C ARG A 96 -8.48 -1.86 -1.94
N ASN A 97 -9.48 -1.05 -2.27
CA ASN A 97 -9.65 -0.44 -3.58
C ASN A 97 -8.83 0.86 -3.73
N LEU A 98 -8.28 1.38 -2.63
CA LEU A 98 -7.55 2.63 -2.59
C LEU A 98 -6.05 2.39 -2.70
N SER A 99 -5.37 3.24 -3.47
CA SER A 99 -3.92 3.30 -3.53
C SER A 99 -3.37 4.30 -2.52
N ILE A 100 -4.12 5.36 -2.23
CA ILE A 100 -3.77 6.47 -1.33
C ILE A 100 -5.05 6.98 -0.69
N TYR A 101 -5.01 7.34 0.58
CA TYR A 101 -6.15 7.95 1.27
C TYR A 101 -5.74 8.71 2.53
N LYS A 102 -6.50 9.75 2.90
CA LYS A 102 -6.46 10.42 4.20
C LYS A 102 -7.71 10.04 5.00
N LYS A 103 -7.61 8.99 5.82
CA LYS A 103 -8.76 8.39 6.53
C LYS A 103 -9.59 9.42 7.32
N SER A 104 -8.92 10.35 8.00
CA SER A 104 -9.57 11.43 8.76
C SER A 104 -10.47 12.33 7.92
N ALA A 105 -10.17 12.52 6.63
CA ALA A 105 -10.95 13.37 5.74
C ALA A 105 -12.32 12.78 5.36
N PHE A 106 -12.57 11.51 5.65
CA PHE A 106 -13.83 10.84 5.33
C PHE A 106 -14.35 9.91 6.42
N MET A 107 -13.85 10.05 7.66
CA MET A 107 -14.34 9.29 8.82
C MET A 107 -15.86 9.37 9.00
N SER A 108 -16.46 10.53 8.70
CA SER A 108 -17.91 10.73 8.75
C SER A 108 -18.70 9.85 7.77
N LEU A 109 -18.04 9.40 6.70
CA LEU A 109 -18.59 8.52 5.67
C LEU A 109 -18.29 7.04 5.94
N LEU A 110 -17.60 6.67 7.01
CA LEU A 110 -17.20 5.28 7.29
C LEU A 110 -18.10 4.57 8.31
N ILE A 111 -18.19 3.25 8.14
CA ILE A 111 -18.56 2.27 9.18
C ILE A 111 -17.39 1.30 9.41
N ASN A 112 -17.29 0.75 10.62
CA ASN A 112 -16.21 -0.17 11.04
C ASN A 112 -14.78 0.39 10.93
N ALA A 113 -14.59 1.72 10.96
CA ALA A 113 -13.28 2.35 10.81
C ALA A 113 -12.24 1.89 11.87
N ASP A 114 -12.67 1.54 13.08
CA ASP A 114 -11.78 1.13 14.19
C ASP A 114 -11.57 -0.38 14.29
N LYS A 115 -12.27 -1.18 13.48
CA LYS A 115 -12.13 -2.64 13.46
C LYS A 115 -11.06 -3.02 12.43
N ASN A 116 -9.79 -2.79 12.75
CA ASN A 116 -8.70 -3.35 11.95
C ASN A 116 -8.27 -4.70 12.56
N PRO A 117 -8.53 -5.85 11.91
CA PRO A 117 -8.13 -7.17 12.41
C PRO A 117 -6.60 -7.42 12.30
N TYR A 118 -5.84 -6.46 11.78
CA TYR A 118 -4.38 -6.56 11.60
C TYR A 118 -3.57 -5.74 12.62
N PHE A 119 -4.17 -5.28 13.72
CA PHE A 119 -3.40 -4.84 14.89
C PHE A 119 -2.73 -6.06 15.55
N PHE A 120 -1.45 -6.26 15.23
CA PHE A 120 -0.59 -7.19 15.95
C PHE A 120 -0.20 -6.55 17.30
N ASN A 121 -0.85 -6.96 18.38
CA ASN A 121 -0.41 -6.65 19.75
C ASN A 121 0.80 -7.52 20.10
N GLY A 122 2.00 -7.10 19.64
CA GLY A 122 3.27 -7.67 20.12
C GLY A 122 3.66 -7.12 21.49
N PRO A 123 4.44 -7.85 22.32
CA PRO A 123 4.68 -7.50 23.74
C PRO A 123 5.49 -6.23 24.00
N HIS A 124 5.91 -5.46 22.99
CA HIS A 124 6.81 -4.31 23.17
C HIS A 124 6.13 -2.95 23.32
N HIS A 125 4.79 -2.88 23.32
CA HIS A 125 4.04 -1.63 23.51
C HIS A 125 3.64 -1.32 24.97
N GLN A 126 4.33 -1.87 25.97
CA GLN A 126 4.07 -1.55 27.38
C GLN A 126 5.19 -0.78 28.10
N GLN A 127 6.32 -0.46 27.46
CA GLN A 127 7.41 0.28 28.14
C GLN A 127 7.45 1.79 27.87
N SER A 128 6.55 2.35 27.07
CA SER A 128 6.43 3.82 26.89
C SER A 128 5.17 4.44 27.53
N ALA A 129 4.41 3.66 28.31
CA ALA A 129 3.18 4.12 28.97
C ALA A 129 3.25 4.06 30.51
N GLN A 130 4.43 4.26 31.09
CA GLN A 130 4.57 4.56 32.52
C GLN A 130 5.34 5.86 32.68
N GLY A 131 4.61 6.95 32.92
CA GLY A 131 5.19 8.26 33.22
C GLY A 131 4.52 9.44 32.53
N PHE A 132 3.18 9.46 32.39
CA PHE A 132 2.47 10.71 32.11
C PHE A 132 1.19 10.78 32.96
N ASP A 133 1.30 11.51 34.07
CA ASP A 133 0.21 11.85 34.96
C ASP A 133 -0.55 13.04 34.35
N ILE A 134 -1.78 12.79 33.87
CA ILE A 134 -2.64 13.74 33.13
C ILE A 134 -3.36 14.69 34.12
N SER A 135 -2.68 15.13 35.18
CA SER A 135 -3.30 15.94 36.23
C SER A 135 -2.71 17.35 36.39
N LYS A 136 -1.88 17.84 35.46
CA LYS A 136 -1.31 19.21 35.53
C LYS A 136 -1.24 19.98 34.21
N SER A 137 -2.31 19.99 33.44
CA SER A 137 -2.52 21.02 32.41
C SER A 137 -3.91 21.64 32.56
N SER A 138 -4.03 22.58 33.49
CA SER A 138 -5.23 23.39 33.66
C SER A 138 -5.28 24.47 32.58
N PHE A 139 -5.92 24.16 31.45
CA PHE A 139 -6.53 25.17 30.57
C PHE A 139 -7.80 25.68 31.27
N LYS A 140 -7.85 26.96 31.63
CA LYS A 140 -9.08 27.62 32.07
C LYS A 140 -9.80 28.18 30.84
N GLU A 141 -10.91 27.55 30.45
CA GLU A 141 -11.92 28.15 29.59
C GLU A 141 -12.71 29.19 30.39
N GLY A 142 -12.70 30.43 29.93
CA GLY A 142 -13.51 31.51 30.49
C GLY A 142 -14.89 31.55 29.84
N SER A 143 -15.92 31.10 30.56
CA SER A 143 -17.32 31.46 30.30
C SER A 143 -17.71 32.62 31.22
N GLY A 144 -18.03 33.77 30.64
CA GLY A 144 -18.46 34.96 31.38
C GLY A 144 -19.87 34.81 31.95
N GLU A 145 -19.99 34.96 33.27
CA GLU A 145 -21.25 35.33 33.94
C GLU A 145 -21.18 36.83 34.30
N ILE A 146 -22.24 37.56 33.93
CA ILE A 146 -22.46 38.95 34.31
C ILE A 146 -22.93 38.96 35.77
N LYS A 147 -22.22 39.68 36.65
CA LYS A 147 -22.77 40.18 37.91
C LYS A 147 -22.48 41.68 38.02
N GLU A 148 -23.56 42.45 38.08
CA GLU A 148 -23.55 43.84 38.50
C GLU A 148 -23.08 43.95 39.95
N ALA A 149 -22.08 44.80 40.20
CA ALA A 149 -21.91 45.48 41.47
C ALA A 149 -21.14 46.78 41.21
N SER A 150 -21.86 47.88 41.28
CA SER A 150 -21.31 49.24 41.30
C SER A 150 -20.44 49.44 42.53
N GLN A 151 -19.21 49.92 42.35
CA GLN A 151 -18.61 50.91 43.23
C GLN A 151 -17.41 51.59 42.56
N THR A 152 -17.46 52.91 42.64
CA THR A 152 -16.55 53.93 42.13
C THR A 152 -15.12 53.81 42.65
N GLY A 153 -14.17 53.97 41.74
CA GLY A 153 -12.76 54.21 42.05
C GLY A 153 -11.98 54.32 40.74
N GLU A 154 -11.72 55.55 40.31
CA GLU A 154 -10.82 55.84 39.20
C GLU A 154 -9.43 55.27 39.50
N GLN A 155 -9.08 54.17 38.84
CA GLN A 155 -7.70 53.77 38.63
C GLN A 155 -7.51 53.65 37.11
N ALA A 156 -6.65 54.51 36.58
CA ALA A 156 -6.23 54.48 35.19
C ALA A 156 -5.67 53.09 34.87
N ILE A 157 -6.43 52.30 34.10
CA ILE A 157 -5.95 51.08 33.49
C ILE A 157 -4.92 51.52 32.45
N GLN A 158 -3.63 51.40 32.79
CA GLN A 158 -2.58 51.43 31.79
C GLN A 158 -2.82 50.25 30.87
N ILE A 159 -3.28 50.53 29.65
CA ILE A 159 -3.28 49.57 28.55
C ILE A 159 -1.81 49.31 28.24
N GLN A 160 -1.25 48.28 28.86
CA GLN A 160 0.07 47.78 28.51
C GLN A 160 -0.07 47.22 27.09
N GLN A 161 0.44 47.95 26.09
CA GLN A 161 0.46 47.48 24.72
C GLN A 161 1.33 46.22 24.69
N SER A 162 0.70 45.07 24.51
CA SER A 162 1.39 43.79 24.36
C SER A 162 2.33 43.88 23.16
N ILE A 163 3.62 43.64 23.36
CA ILE A 163 4.62 43.78 22.30
C ILE A 163 4.72 42.45 21.57
N GLN A 164 4.26 42.44 20.32
CA GLN A 164 4.46 41.29 19.44
C GLN A 164 5.84 41.37 18.80
N THR A 165 6.65 40.32 19.00
CA THR A 165 7.98 40.21 18.40
C THR A 165 8.08 38.93 17.57
N THR A 166 8.76 38.98 16.42
CA THR A 166 9.00 37.79 15.58
C THR A 166 10.49 37.49 15.53
N ILE A 167 10.86 36.23 15.77
CA ILE A 167 12.21 35.72 15.65
C ILE A 167 12.28 34.80 14.43
N GLU A 168 13.23 35.08 13.54
CA GLU A 168 13.60 34.17 12.46
C GLU A 168 14.77 33.27 12.88
N GLU A 169 14.63 31.97 12.64
CA GLU A 169 15.65 30.94 12.88
C GLU A 169 15.85 30.07 11.65
N LYS A 170 17.11 29.73 11.38
CA LYS A 170 17.51 28.82 10.29
C LYS A 170 18.50 27.81 10.82
N PHE A 171 18.20 26.53 10.61
CA PHE A 171 19.04 25.44 11.10
C PHE A 171 18.89 24.18 10.24
N GLU A 172 19.81 23.24 10.43
CA GLU A 172 19.78 21.93 9.80
C GLU A 172 19.51 20.83 10.83
N VAL A 173 18.78 19.80 10.40
CA VAL A 173 18.42 18.62 11.19
C VAL A 173 18.63 17.38 10.34
N ASP A 174 19.15 16.30 10.93
CA ASP A 174 19.29 15.02 10.22
C ASP A 174 17.91 14.39 9.96
N PHE A 175 17.74 13.70 8.83
CA PHE A 175 16.50 12.96 8.55
C PHE A 175 16.17 11.95 9.66
N ASN A 176 17.15 11.40 10.35
CA ASN A 176 16.88 10.45 11.44
C ASN A 176 16.33 11.12 12.71
N GLU A 177 16.55 12.44 12.88
CA GLU A 177 16.09 13.21 14.04
C GLU A 177 14.64 13.71 13.88
N ILE A 178 14.04 13.55 12.70
CA ILE A 178 12.64 13.88 12.46
C ILE A 178 11.72 12.68 12.71
N THR A 179 10.50 12.97 13.14
CA THR A 179 9.40 11.99 13.16
C THR A 179 8.42 12.33 12.04
N ILE A 180 8.15 11.36 11.16
CA ILE A 180 7.10 11.51 10.14
C ILE A 180 5.74 11.13 10.75
N LEU A 181 4.79 12.04 10.64
CA LEU A 181 3.42 11.88 11.12
C LEU A 181 2.44 12.16 9.97
N LEU A 182 1.15 11.97 10.22
CA LEU A 182 0.13 12.13 9.20
C LEU A 182 0.03 13.60 8.75
N GLY A 183 0.54 13.90 7.55
CA GLY A 183 0.48 15.21 6.93
C GLY A 183 1.55 16.21 7.40
N TYR A 184 2.53 15.80 8.20
CA TYR A 184 3.61 16.68 8.66
C TYR A 184 4.80 15.90 9.21
N ILE A 185 5.94 16.58 9.32
CA ILE A 185 7.06 16.12 10.16
C ILE A 185 7.11 16.90 11.46
N ARG A 186 7.60 16.24 12.50
CA ARG A 186 7.85 16.81 13.83
C ARG A 186 9.33 16.71 14.17
N LEU A 187 9.89 17.78 14.72
CA LEU A 187 11.27 17.82 15.21
C LEU A 187 11.38 18.74 16.41
N SER A 188 12.35 18.49 17.29
CA SER A 188 12.62 19.33 18.45
C SER A 188 14.00 19.96 18.33
N LYS A 189 14.10 21.27 18.54
CA LYS A 189 15.37 22.00 18.48
C LYS A 189 15.49 23.03 19.59
N TYR A 190 16.66 23.08 20.21
CA TYR A 190 17.01 24.13 21.16
C TYR A 190 17.28 25.46 20.43
N ILE A 191 16.57 26.52 20.81
CA ILE A 191 16.73 27.86 20.25
C ILE A 191 17.40 28.77 21.28
N ASN A 192 18.66 29.12 21.01
CA ASN A 192 19.50 29.91 21.92
C ASN A 192 18.86 31.25 22.31
N LYS A 193 18.20 31.94 21.37
CA LYS A 193 17.55 33.24 21.62
C LYS A 193 16.41 33.16 22.63
N LEU A 194 15.81 31.98 22.79
CA LEU A 194 14.68 31.72 23.69
C LEU A 194 15.08 30.87 24.89
N ASN A 195 16.34 30.40 24.93
CA ASN A 195 16.88 29.51 25.95
C ASN A 195 15.96 28.30 26.23
N ASN A 196 15.32 27.76 25.18
CA ASN A 196 14.28 26.74 25.28
C ASN A 196 14.32 25.77 24.09
N THR A 197 13.88 24.53 24.32
CA THR A 197 13.65 23.53 23.27
C THR A 197 12.25 23.69 22.72
N ILE A 198 12.16 23.90 21.41
CA ILE A 198 10.91 24.15 20.71
C ILE A 198 10.62 22.97 19.79
N GLU A 199 9.37 22.53 19.78
CA GLU A 199 8.87 21.57 18.81
C GLU A 199 8.39 22.32 17.55
N PHE A 200 8.91 21.90 16.40
CA PHE A 200 8.54 22.44 15.10
C PHE A 200 7.70 21.42 14.34
N LYS A 201 6.65 21.93 13.70
CA LYS A 201 5.79 21.21 12.77
C LYS A 201 5.99 21.77 11.37
N ILE A 202 6.34 20.90 10.41
CA ILE A 202 6.44 21.27 8.99
C ILE A 202 5.43 20.42 8.22
N GLU A 203 4.44 21.07 7.62
CA GLU A 203 3.34 20.40 6.94
C GLU A 203 3.72 19.88 5.55
N ASN A 204 3.26 18.69 5.22
CA ASN A 204 3.27 18.15 3.86
C ASN A 204 2.18 17.06 3.77
N GLU A 205 1.21 17.29 2.89
CA GLU A 205 0.00 16.45 2.79
C GLU A 205 0.24 15.01 2.31
N HIS A 206 1.39 14.74 1.70
CA HIS A 206 1.74 13.43 1.18
C HIS A 206 2.39 12.51 2.24
N LEU A 207 2.68 13.02 3.43
CA LEU A 207 3.34 12.26 4.49
C LEU A 207 2.37 11.33 5.23
N LEU A 208 2.78 10.08 5.37
CA LEU A 208 2.10 9.05 6.14
C LEU A 208 3.00 8.58 7.30
N PRO A 209 2.46 8.22 8.47
CA PRO A 209 3.27 7.75 9.61
C PRO A 209 4.18 6.57 9.28
N GLU A 210 3.73 5.65 8.42
CA GLU A 210 4.48 4.47 8.00
C GLU A 210 5.78 4.84 7.27
N PHE A 211 5.88 6.05 6.74
CA PHE A 211 7.09 6.54 6.07
C PHE A 211 8.24 6.82 7.03
N ASP A 212 7.97 6.92 8.34
CA ASP A 212 9.03 7.00 9.35
C ASP A 212 9.94 5.76 9.30
N ASN A 213 9.39 4.60 8.90
CA ASN A 213 10.12 3.34 8.75
C ASN A 213 11.01 3.26 7.51
N ILE A 214 10.99 4.27 6.63
CA ILE A 214 11.75 4.29 5.38
C ILE A 214 12.48 5.63 5.16
N LYS A 215 12.83 6.35 6.23
CA LYS A 215 13.52 7.65 6.18
C LYS A 215 14.81 7.62 5.36
N TYR A 216 15.58 6.54 5.44
CA TYR A 216 16.74 6.31 4.57
C TYR A 216 16.43 6.49 3.08
N TRP A 217 15.28 5.98 2.61
CA TRP A 217 14.90 6.07 1.20
C TRP A 217 14.54 7.49 0.78
N PHE A 218 13.91 8.28 1.66
CA PHE A 218 13.68 9.72 1.42
C PHE A 218 15.01 10.46 1.32
N SER A 219 15.92 10.25 2.27
CA SER A 219 17.25 10.84 2.26
C SER A 219 18.03 10.50 0.98
N LYS A 220 18.01 9.22 0.59
CA LYS A 220 18.64 8.72 -0.64
C LYS A 220 18.04 9.33 -1.90
N LYS A 221 16.71 9.44 -1.98
CA LYS A 221 16.00 9.97 -3.14
C LYS A 221 16.17 11.48 -3.28
N LEU A 222 16.12 12.22 -2.17
CA LEU A 222 16.37 13.66 -2.08
C LEU A 222 17.85 14.04 -2.21
N LYS A 223 18.76 13.05 -2.12
CA LYS A 223 20.22 13.22 -2.19
C LYS A 223 20.78 14.12 -1.09
N THR A 224 20.19 14.06 0.11
CA THR A 224 20.65 14.81 1.29
C THR A 224 20.35 14.02 2.56
N ARG A 225 21.26 14.07 3.54
CA ARG A 225 21.04 13.50 4.89
C ARG A 225 20.32 14.46 5.84
N LYS A 226 20.32 15.74 5.51
CA LYS A 226 19.75 16.79 6.35
C LYS A 226 18.63 17.53 5.65
N ILE A 227 17.70 18.04 6.45
CA ILE A 227 16.70 19.01 6.03
C ILE A 227 17.10 20.40 6.53
N ARG A 228 16.84 21.42 5.72
CA ARG A 228 17.02 22.82 6.12
C ARG A 228 15.67 23.36 6.56
N VAL A 229 15.63 23.89 7.78
CA VAL A 229 14.43 24.45 8.40
C VAL A 229 14.56 25.97 8.44
N SER A 230 13.52 26.66 7.98
CA SER A 230 13.33 28.10 8.21
C SER A 230 12.09 28.26 9.09
N ALA A 231 12.26 28.86 10.26
CA ALA A 231 11.22 29.02 11.27
C ALA A 231 11.01 30.49 11.63
N GLU A 232 9.75 30.86 11.76
CA GLU A 232 9.27 32.12 12.30
C GLU A 232 8.55 31.83 13.63
N ILE A 233 9.04 32.44 14.71
CA ILE A 233 8.49 32.27 16.06
C ILE A 233 7.94 33.62 16.50
N THR A 234 6.64 33.71 16.72
CA THR A 234 5.97 34.92 17.19
C THR A 234 5.76 34.84 18.70
N LEU A 235 6.21 35.88 19.39
CA LEU A 235 6.12 36.06 20.83
C LEU A 235 5.15 37.20 21.15
N LEU A 236 4.39 37.04 22.23
CA LEU A 236 3.61 38.09 22.87
C LEU A 236 4.08 38.18 24.31
N ASP A 237 4.67 39.31 24.69
CA ASP A 237 5.20 39.52 26.05
C ASP A 237 6.12 38.35 26.50
N ASP A 238 7.03 37.95 25.60
CA ASP A 238 7.97 36.83 25.72
C ASP A 238 7.37 35.41 25.75
N GLU A 239 6.04 35.25 25.63
CA GLU A 239 5.39 33.95 25.45
C GLU A 239 5.21 33.58 23.98
N ILE A 240 5.52 32.32 23.61
CA ILE A 240 5.36 31.83 22.25
C ILE A 240 3.86 31.65 21.94
N ILE A 241 3.34 32.47 21.03
CA ILE A 241 1.94 32.38 20.57
C ILE A 241 1.80 31.67 19.22
N LYS A 242 2.86 31.64 18.41
CA LYS A 242 2.82 31.00 17.08
C LYS A 242 4.21 30.56 16.64
N ILE A 243 4.26 29.38 16.02
CA ILE A 243 5.44 28.87 15.33
C ILE A 243 5.02 28.50 13.90
N HIS A 244 5.76 28.99 12.92
CA HIS A 244 5.61 28.58 11.53
C HIS A 244 6.97 28.10 11.02
N ALA A 245 7.03 26.89 10.45
CA ALA A 245 8.27 26.31 9.94
C ALA A 245 8.08 25.71 8.57
N THR A 246 9.08 25.87 7.71
CA THR A 246 9.10 25.36 6.33
C THR A 246 10.42 24.70 6.01
N SER A 247 10.41 23.79 5.04
CA SER A 247 11.63 23.14 4.55
C SER A 247 11.47 22.76 3.08
N LYS A 248 12.39 23.26 2.23
CA LYS A 248 12.40 22.95 0.79
C LYS A 248 12.59 21.47 0.51
N GLU A 249 13.30 20.74 1.39
CA GLU A 249 13.47 19.29 1.25
C GLU A 249 12.17 18.55 1.53
N ILE A 250 11.39 19.00 2.53
CA ILE A 250 10.09 18.42 2.86
C ILE A 250 9.06 18.78 1.80
N ASP A 251 9.05 20.00 1.27
CA ASP A 251 8.13 20.42 0.19
C ASP A 251 8.30 19.59 -1.09
N ARG A 252 9.50 19.05 -1.34
CA ARG A 252 9.78 18.16 -2.49
C ARG A 252 9.26 16.74 -2.31
N ILE A 253 8.77 16.38 -1.12
CA ILE A 253 8.13 15.09 -0.90
C ILE A 253 6.74 15.15 -1.52
N ASP A 254 6.68 14.95 -2.82
CA ASP A 254 5.46 14.86 -3.60
C ASP A 254 5.16 13.40 -3.98
N GLN A 255 4.07 13.22 -4.71
CA GLN A 255 3.66 11.90 -5.18
C GLN A 255 4.71 11.23 -6.09
N GLU A 256 5.36 12.00 -6.97
CA GLU A 256 6.36 11.46 -7.90
C GLU A 256 7.59 10.93 -7.15
N LEU A 257 8.02 11.67 -6.12
CA LEU A 257 9.11 11.25 -5.25
C LEU A 257 8.76 9.95 -4.51
N ILE A 258 7.54 9.86 -3.95
CA ILE A 258 7.04 8.68 -3.24
C ILE A 258 6.97 7.46 -4.17
N ASP A 259 6.41 7.60 -5.37
CA ASP A 259 6.35 6.52 -6.37
C ASP A 259 7.76 6.11 -6.83
N GLY A 260 8.67 7.09 -6.90
CA GLY A 260 10.08 6.87 -7.14
C GLY A 260 10.75 6.05 -6.05
N ILE A 261 10.41 6.28 -4.77
CA ILE A 261 10.89 5.47 -3.64
C ILE A 261 10.30 4.06 -3.69
N LYS A 262 8.99 3.93 -3.90
CA LYS A 262 8.31 2.64 -4.06
C LYS A 262 8.98 1.79 -5.14
N THR A 263 9.25 2.38 -6.30
CA THR A 263 9.95 1.72 -7.40
C THR A 263 11.37 1.31 -7.01
N GLN A 264 12.15 2.20 -6.39
CA GLN A 264 13.52 1.89 -5.98
C GLN A 264 13.58 0.77 -4.93
N ARG A 265 12.69 0.80 -3.92
CA ARG A 265 12.57 -0.25 -2.90
C ARG A 265 12.22 -1.59 -3.53
N THR A 266 11.22 -1.61 -4.40
CA THR A 266 10.78 -2.84 -5.07
C THR A 266 11.89 -3.43 -5.94
N LEU A 267 12.60 -2.61 -6.72
CA LEU A 267 13.70 -3.11 -7.57
C LEU A 267 14.91 -3.59 -6.76
N ALA A 268 15.15 -3.01 -5.59
CA ALA A 268 16.24 -3.44 -4.71
C ALA A 268 16.06 -4.88 -4.22
N ILE A 269 14.82 -5.41 -4.20
CA ILE A 269 14.51 -6.80 -3.87
C ILE A 269 15.32 -7.77 -4.73
N THR A 270 15.42 -7.52 -6.04
CA THR A 270 16.15 -8.39 -6.98
C THR A 270 17.65 -8.53 -6.69
N LYS A 271 18.21 -7.64 -5.85
CA LYS A 271 19.64 -7.56 -5.55
C LYS A 271 19.98 -8.00 -4.13
N LEU A 272 18.98 -8.28 -3.29
CA LEU A 272 19.22 -8.65 -1.90
C LEU A 272 19.74 -10.10 -1.83
N ALA A 273 20.88 -10.29 -1.17
CA ALA A 273 21.37 -11.63 -0.87
C ALA A 273 20.45 -12.30 0.15
N ARG A 274 20.33 -13.63 0.07
CA ARG A 274 19.60 -14.43 1.07
C ARG A 274 20.26 -14.21 2.45
N PRO A 275 19.49 -13.89 3.51
CA PRO A 275 20.05 -13.86 4.86
C PRO A 275 20.60 -15.25 5.24
N GLU A 276 21.84 -15.32 5.72
CA GLU A 276 22.57 -16.58 5.98
C GLU A 276 21.86 -17.53 6.96
N HIS A 277 20.91 -17.03 7.76
CA HIS A 277 20.25 -17.79 8.83
C HIS A 277 18.78 -18.17 8.55
N ILE A 278 18.28 -17.95 7.32
CA ILE A 278 16.87 -18.19 7.00
C ILE A 278 16.71 -19.39 6.05
N ASP A 279 16.12 -20.48 6.55
CA ASP A 279 15.74 -21.67 5.77
C ASP A 279 14.51 -21.43 4.86
N LYS A 280 13.86 -20.28 5.00
CA LYS A 280 12.78 -19.84 4.11
C LYS A 280 13.32 -19.56 2.70
N SER A 281 12.69 -20.14 1.69
CA SER A 281 13.00 -19.88 0.28
C SER A 281 11.79 -19.38 -0.53
N LEU A 282 10.60 -19.42 0.07
CA LEU A 282 9.38 -18.86 -0.50
C LEU A 282 8.90 -17.65 0.30
N PHE A 283 8.91 -16.47 -0.33
CA PHE A 283 8.56 -15.21 0.31
C PHE A 283 7.25 -14.65 -0.23
N THR A 284 6.43 -14.09 0.65
CA THR A 284 5.35 -13.14 0.28
C THR A 284 5.91 -11.71 0.24
N ALA A 285 5.12 -10.74 -0.21
CA ALA A 285 5.52 -9.33 -0.18
C ALA A 285 5.84 -8.87 1.25
N ASP A 286 4.98 -9.22 2.20
CA ASP A 286 5.13 -8.85 3.62
C ASP A 286 6.37 -9.49 4.23
N ASP A 287 6.59 -10.79 3.97
CA ASP A 287 7.80 -11.47 4.43
C ASP A 287 9.05 -10.75 3.97
N TYR A 288 9.08 -10.35 2.69
CA TYR A 288 10.27 -9.79 2.07
C TYR A 288 10.60 -8.40 2.58
N PHE A 289 9.59 -7.54 2.65
CA PHE A 289 9.76 -6.19 3.17
C PHE A 289 9.99 -6.18 4.68
N SER A 290 10.02 -7.33 5.36
CA SER A 290 10.42 -7.46 6.76
C SER A 290 11.80 -8.08 6.95
N LEU A 291 12.54 -8.42 5.87
CA LEU A 291 13.81 -9.18 5.96
C LEU A 291 15.04 -8.37 6.39
N ASP A 292 15.03 -7.05 6.28
CA ASP A 292 16.24 -6.24 6.47
C ASP A 292 16.02 -5.18 7.55
N GLU A 293 16.44 -5.54 8.77
CA GLU A 293 16.49 -4.65 9.93
C GLU A 293 17.58 -3.56 9.82
N LYS A 294 18.55 -3.70 8.91
CA LYS A 294 19.74 -2.82 8.85
C LYS A 294 19.56 -1.58 7.97
N ASN A 295 18.60 -1.56 7.03
CA ASN A 295 18.47 -0.51 6.01
C ASN A 295 17.08 0.16 5.94
N ASP A 296 16.36 0.26 7.06
CA ASP A 296 15.00 0.82 7.08
C ASP A 296 14.09 0.19 6.01
N LEU A 297 14.20 -1.13 5.85
CA LEU A 297 13.23 -1.95 5.14
C LEU A 297 12.30 -2.54 6.20
N MET A 298 11.73 -1.67 7.04
CA MET A 298 10.76 -2.08 8.05
C MET A 298 9.38 -2.08 7.42
N GLY A 299 8.98 -3.26 6.95
CA GLY A 299 7.63 -3.57 6.53
C GLY A 299 7.24 -3.08 5.12
N ASN A 300 6.11 -3.63 4.68
CA ASN A 300 5.45 -3.31 3.43
C ASN A 300 4.67 -1.99 3.54
N VAL A 301 5.37 -0.87 3.78
CA VAL A 301 4.75 0.45 4.03
C VAL A 301 3.85 0.95 2.89
N PHE A 302 4.04 0.44 1.67
CA PHE A 302 3.23 0.75 0.50
C PHE A 302 2.11 -0.27 0.25
N GLN A 303 1.94 -1.25 1.15
CA GLN A 303 0.95 -2.32 1.07
C GLN A 303 0.93 -3.01 -0.30
N GLN A 304 2.11 -3.22 -0.88
CA GLN A 304 2.25 -3.81 -2.20
C GLN A 304 1.85 -5.27 -2.14
N THR A 305 0.94 -5.66 -3.04
CA THR A 305 0.62 -7.06 -3.27
C THR A 305 1.71 -7.72 -4.09
N GLU A 306 1.67 -9.05 -4.16
CA GLU A 306 2.62 -9.77 -4.99
C GLU A 306 2.46 -9.51 -6.48
N THR A 307 1.22 -9.24 -6.91
CA THR A 307 0.90 -8.80 -8.28
C THR A 307 1.46 -7.41 -8.55
N ASP A 308 1.42 -6.49 -7.59
CA ASP A 308 1.98 -5.14 -7.75
C ASP A 308 3.49 -5.20 -7.98
N ILE A 309 4.18 -6.08 -7.24
CA ILE A 309 5.63 -6.31 -7.42
C ILE A 309 5.91 -6.92 -8.79
N LEU A 310 5.12 -7.92 -9.19
CA LEU A 310 5.25 -8.56 -10.50
C LEU A 310 5.11 -7.54 -11.62
N GLU A 311 4.01 -6.79 -11.69
CA GLU A 311 3.79 -5.82 -12.77
C GLU A 311 4.83 -4.70 -12.76
N LEU A 312 5.27 -4.25 -11.58
CA LEU A 312 6.36 -3.28 -11.48
C LEU A 312 7.65 -3.82 -12.12
N PHE A 313 8.00 -5.09 -11.89
CA PHE A 313 9.15 -5.70 -12.56
C PHE A 313 8.93 -5.81 -14.07
N LEU A 314 7.76 -6.29 -14.50
CA LEU A 314 7.45 -6.42 -15.91
C LEU A 314 7.54 -5.09 -16.66
N ASP A 315 7.21 -3.96 -16.00
CA ASP A 315 7.18 -2.65 -16.63
C ASP A 315 8.48 -1.83 -16.46
N LYS A 316 9.25 -2.04 -15.38
CA LYS A 316 10.43 -1.21 -15.08
C LYS A 316 11.77 -1.85 -15.45
N ILE A 317 11.82 -3.17 -15.66
CA ILE A 317 13.06 -3.86 -16.06
C ILE A 317 12.84 -4.73 -17.30
N PRO A 318 13.89 -5.00 -18.09
CA PRO A 318 13.79 -5.95 -19.19
C PRO A 318 13.58 -7.36 -18.65
N VAL A 319 12.43 -7.96 -18.97
CA VAL A 319 12.04 -9.30 -18.55
C VAL A 319 11.85 -10.16 -19.79
N ARG A 320 12.70 -11.19 -19.96
CA ARG A 320 12.60 -12.15 -21.07
C ARG A 320 11.24 -12.83 -21.07
N ASN A 321 10.76 -13.22 -19.89
CA ASN A 321 9.59 -14.10 -19.73
C ASN A 321 8.29 -13.32 -19.45
N LYS A 322 8.20 -12.08 -19.96
CA LYS A 322 7.09 -11.15 -19.68
C LYS A 322 5.72 -11.68 -20.10
N LYS A 323 5.60 -12.29 -21.29
CA LYS A 323 4.31 -12.82 -21.79
C LYS A 323 3.81 -13.98 -20.92
N GLU A 324 4.71 -14.88 -20.53
CA GLU A 324 4.42 -16.04 -19.68
C GLU A 324 4.01 -15.61 -18.29
N LEU A 325 4.78 -14.73 -17.66
CA LEU A 325 4.47 -14.20 -16.33
C LEU A 325 3.10 -13.52 -16.29
N ARG A 326 2.75 -12.71 -17.30
CA ARG A 326 1.40 -12.09 -17.40
C ARG A 326 0.29 -13.11 -17.59
N TYR A 327 0.53 -14.13 -18.41
CA TYR A 327 -0.47 -15.17 -18.65
C TYR A 327 -0.72 -15.99 -17.38
N ILE A 328 0.33 -16.44 -16.70
CA ILE A 328 0.18 -17.27 -15.50
C ILE A 328 -0.50 -16.45 -14.40
N SER A 329 0.02 -15.26 -14.07
CA SER A 329 -0.53 -14.42 -13.02
C SER A 329 -1.97 -13.96 -13.29
N GLY A 330 -2.28 -13.59 -14.54
CA GLY A 330 -3.58 -13.01 -14.88
C GLY A 330 -4.66 -14.02 -15.28
N LYS A 331 -4.30 -15.26 -15.64
CA LYS A 331 -5.27 -16.26 -16.13
C LYS A 331 -5.26 -17.59 -15.40
N LEU A 332 -4.11 -18.03 -14.90
CA LEU A 332 -3.98 -19.38 -14.32
C LEU A 332 -3.92 -19.36 -12.80
N HIS A 333 -3.30 -18.33 -12.22
CA HIS A 333 -3.09 -18.28 -10.79
C HIS A 333 -4.39 -18.29 -10.01
N SER A 334 -4.44 -19.10 -8.96
CA SER A 334 -5.51 -19.16 -7.98
C SER A 334 -5.78 -17.78 -7.38
N LEU A 335 -7.06 -17.43 -7.29
CA LEU A 335 -7.52 -16.19 -6.65
C LEU A 335 -7.55 -16.30 -5.12
N SER A 336 -7.50 -17.51 -4.57
CA SER A 336 -7.61 -17.77 -3.13
C SER A 336 -6.24 -17.77 -2.42
N HIS A 337 -5.14 -17.74 -3.19
CA HIS A 337 -3.78 -17.84 -2.68
C HIS A 337 -2.91 -16.70 -3.20
N LYS A 338 -1.90 -16.32 -2.41
CA LYS A 338 -0.90 -15.34 -2.81
C LYS A 338 0.15 -15.98 -3.72
N ILE A 339 0.65 -15.21 -4.68
CA ILE A 339 1.90 -15.51 -5.39
C ILE A 339 3.04 -15.55 -4.36
N ARG A 340 4.06 -16.37 -4.58
CA ARG A 340 5.29 -16.34 -3.76
C ARG A 340 6.51 -16.07 -4.62
N PHE A 341 7.61 -15.67 -3.99
CA PHE A 341 8.85 -15.35 -4.67
C PHE A 341 10.02 -16.17 -4.17
N THR A 342 11.00 -16.33 -5.06
CA THR A 342 12.35 -16.85 -4.79
C THR A 342 13.33 -15.72 -5.11
N ASN A 343 14.33 -15.46 -4.27
CA ASN A 343 15.20 -14.28 -4.40
C ASN A 343 16.66 -14.56 -4.80
N HIS A 344 17.15 -15.79 -4.64
CA HIS A 344 18.55 -16.14 -4.91
C HIS A 344 18.66 -17.58 -5.44
N PRO A 345 19.57 -17.92 -6.37
CA PRO A 345 20.47 -17.02 -7.12
C PRO A 345 19.76 -16.24 -8.24
N ASN A 346 18.50 -16.53 -8.52
CA ASN A 346 17.73 -15.81 -9.54
C ASN A 346 16.33 -15.53 -9.02
N PHE A 347 15.82 -14.33 -9.29
CA PHE A 347 14.48 -13.95 -8.91
C PHE A 347 13.42 -14.67 -9.77
N GLY A 348 12.43 -15.26 -9.11
CA GLY A 348 11.32 -15.92 -9.78
C GLY A 348 10.06 -16.00 -8.93
N PHE A 349 8.94 -16.24 -9.61
CA PHE A 349 7.60 -16.28 -9.05
C PHE A 349 7.09 -17.72 -9.02
N ILE A 350 6.44 -18.07 -7.91
CA ILE A 350 5.73 -19.32 -7.70
C ILE A 350 4.23 -19.02 -7.73
N PHE A 351 3.55 -19.63 -8.69
CA PHE A 351 2.10 -19.55 -8.85
C PHE A 351 1.48 -20.88 -8.46
N LEU A 352 0.32 -20.83 -7.80
CA LEU A 352 -0.55 -21.98 -7.61
C LEU A 352 -1.67 -21.94 -8.66
N VAL A 353 -1.95 -23.07 -9.30
CA VAL A 353 -3.14 -23.31 -10.14
C VAL A 353 -3.91 -24.47 -9.52
N GLU A 354 -5.20 -24.26 -9.25
CA GLU A 354 -6.07 -25.28 -8.67
C GLU A 354 -6.86 -25.95 -9.80
N GLY A 355 -6.50 -27.18 -10.15
CA GLY A 355 -7.27 -28.04 -11.07
C GLY A 355 -8.38 -28.78 -10.33
N GLU A 356 -9.14 -29.65 -11.01
CA GLU A 356 -10.21 -30.42 -10.37
C GLU A 356 -9.65 -31.45 -9.38
N LEU A 357 -8.75 -32.31 -9.86
CA LEU A 357 -8.14 -33.40 -9.09
C LEU A 357 -6.76 -33.05 -8.52
N ASN A 358 -6.09 -32.08 -9.12
CA ASN A 358 -4.68 -31.77 -8.86
C ASN A 358 -4.47 -30.29 -8.57
N ASN A 359 -3.41 -29.99 -7.83
CA ASN A 359 -2.87 -28.65 -7.64
C ASN A 359 -1.52 -28.55 -8.35
N HIS A 360 -1.29 -27.45 -9.06
CA HIS A 360 -0.08 -27.24 -9.84
C HIS A 360 0.68 -26.02 -9.34
N PHE A 361 1.94 -26.20 -8.99
CA PHE A 361 2.86 -25.13 -8.63
C PHE A 361 3.76 -24.84 -9.80
N ILE A 362 3.70 -23.62 -10.31
CA ILE A 362 4.43 -23.16 -11.49
C ILE A 362 5.50 -22.20 -11.03
N TRP A 363 6.77 -22.52 -11.31
CA TRP A 363 7.90 -21.63 -11.09
C TRP A 363 8.39 -21.05 -12.40
N GLU A 364 8.28 -19.73 -12.50
CA GLU A 364 8.71 -18.95 -13.64
C GLU A 364 9.63 -17.83 -13.18
N LEU A 365 10.82 -17.76 -13.76
CA LEU A 365 11.80 -16.73 -13.43
C LEU A 365 11.72 -15.58 -14.41
N LEU A 366 12.22 -14.41 -14.01
CA LEU A 366 12.25 -13.23 -14.89
C LEU A 366 12.97 -13.52 -16.22
N ASN A 367 14.10 -14.24 -16.14
CA ASN A 367 15.02 -14.48 -17.25
C ASN A 367 15.49 -15.94 -17.36
N SER A 368 14.59 -16.93 -17.22
CA SER A 368 14.95 -18.36 -17.42
C SER A 368 14.72 -18.85 -18.86
N HIS A 369 15.29 -20.03 -19.15
CA HIS A 369 15.06 -20.80 -20.38
C HIS A 369 14.01 -21.90 -20.22
N ALA A 370 13.31 -21.94 -19.09
CA ALA A 370 12.30 -22.95 -18.82
C ALA A 370 11.32 -22.52 -17.74
N THR A 371 10.13 -23.07 -17.83
CA THR A 371 9.07 -23.06 -16.80
C THR A 371 9.06 -24.41 -16.11
N TYR A 372 9.02 -24.42 -14.78
CA TYR A 372 8.99 -25.65 -13.97
C TYR A 372 7.61 -25.82 -13.35
N ILE A 373 7.08 -27.04 -13.39
CA ILE A 373 5.73 -27.35 -12.92
C ILE A 373 5.79 -28.57 -12.03
N TRP A 374 5.27 -28.44 -10.81
CA TRP A 374 5.05 -29.54 -9.89
C TRP A 374 3.57 -29.74 -9.68
N THR A 375 3.09 -30.96 -9.86
CA THR A 375 1.69 -31.32 -9.71
C THR A 375 1.55 -32.25 -8.52
N PHE A 376 0.62 -31.91 -7.62
CA PHE A 376 0.22 -32.75 -6.50
C PHE A 376 -1.24 -33.17 -6.68
N GLY A 377 -1.58 -34.41 -6.35
CA GLY A 377 -2.98 -34.78 -6.15
C GLY A 377 -3.57 -33.98 -4.99
N LYS A 378 -4.84 -33.55 -5.09
CA LYS A 378 -5.51 -32.89 -3.95
C LYS A 378 -5.60 -33.78 -2.71
N GLY A 379 -5.53 -35.10 -2.90
CA GLY A 379 -5.43 -36.08 -1.81
C GLY A 379 -4.06 -36.16 -1.13
N ALA A 380 -3.00 -35.55 -1.71
CA ALA A 380 -1.63 -35.59 -1.19
C ALA A 380 -1.37 -34.66 0.01
N GLY A 381 -2.44 -34.29 0.74
CA GLY A 381 -2.41 -33.40 1.89
C GLY A 381 -2.91 -31.99 1.62
N GLU A 382 -3.12 -31.24 2.70
CA GLU A 382 -3.59 -29.85 2.65
C GLU A 382 -2.65 -28.95 1.85
N ILE A 383 -3.19 -27.88 1.27
CA ILE A 383 -2.41 -26.93 0.46
C ILE A 383 -1.17 -26.38 1.19
N LYS A 384 -1.28 -26.21 2.52
CA LYS A 384 -0.17 -25.78 3.38
C LYS A 384 1.00 -26.78 3.36
N MET A 385 0.72 -28.07 3.34
CA MET A 385 1.73 -29.12 3.25
C MET A 385 2.37 -29.16 1.85
N GLN A 386 1.57 -28.95 0.80
CA GLN A 386 2.08 -28.85 -0.57
C GLN A 386 3.04 -27.66 -0.72
N TYR A 387 2.71 -26.49 -0.16
CA TYR A 387 3.63 -25.34 -0.12
C TYR A 387 4.95 -25.64 0.63
N ARG A 388 4.89 -26.36 1.76
CA ARG A 388 6.11 -26.79 2.48
C ARG A 388 6.97 -27.71 1.62
N LYS A 389 6.34 -28.65 0.90
CA LYS A 389 7.05 -29.55 -0.02
C LYS A 389 7.69 -28.79 -1.18
N ILE A 390 7.01 -27.80 -1.76
CA ILE A 390 7.61 -26.90 -2.75
C ILE A 390 8.79 -26.13 -2.17
N GLU A 391 8.67 -25.60 -0.95
CA GLU A 391 9.77 -24.89 -0.30
C GLU A 391 11.01 -25.78 -0.12
N MET A 392 10.83 -27.04 0.30
CA MET A 392 11.91 -28.03 0.37
C MET A 392 12.53 -28.34 -1.00
N ILE A 393 11.71 -28.48 -2.04
CA ILE A 393 12.17 -28.70 -3.42
C ILE A 393 12.98 -27.51 -3.91
N ILE A 394 12.51 -26.29 -3.65
CA ILE A 394 13.24 -25.07 -4.00
C ILE A 394 14.58 -25.04 -3.27
N ASN A 395 14.62 -25.25 -1.96
CA ASN A 395 15.89 -25.34 -1.22
C ASN A 395 16.84 -26.39 -1.81
N THR A 396 16.33 -27.58 -2.15
CA THR A 396 17.13 -28.63 -2.82
C THR A 396 17.70 -28.15 -4.15
N ILE A 397 16.90 -27.44 -4.96
CA ILE A 397 17.36 -26.87 -6.23
C ILE A 397 18.39 -25.76 -6.03
N LEU A 398 18.26 -24.98 -4.96
CA LEU A 398 19.23 -23.96 -4.60
C LEU A 398 20.58 -24.58 -4.22
N ASP A 399 20.57 -25.72 -3.52
CA ASP A 399 21.78 -26.40 -3.06
C ASP A 399 22.49 -27.18 -4.18
N CYS A 400 21.76 -27.98 -4.95
CA CYS A 400 22.37 -28.86 -5.97
C CYS A 400 22.29 -28.30 -7.40
N GLY A 401 21.47 -27.29 -7.65
CA GLY A 401 21.24 -26.73 -8.98
C GLY A 401 20.17 -27.48 -9.80
N ARG A 402 19.53 -26.76 -10.74
CA ARG A 402 18.38 -27.25 -11.52
C ARG A 402 18.66 -28.51 -12.33
N GLU A 403 19.84 -28.61 -12.96
CA GLU A 403 20.21 -29.79 -13.77
C GLU A 403 20.41 -31.05 -12.91
N ASN A 404 20.94 -30.90 -11.71
CA ASN A 404 21.14 -32.01 -10.78
C ASN A 404 19.80 -32.48 -10.24
N TYR A 405 18.92 -31.56 -9.83
CA TYR A 405 17.55 -31.89 -9.43
C TYR A 405 16.80 -32.65 -10.54
N LYS A 406 16.85 -32.17 -11.78
CA LYS A 406 16.20 -32.84 -12.93
C LYS A 406 16.72 -34.27 -13.15
N ARG A 407 18.03 -34.48 -13.02
CA ARG A 407 18.65 -35.81 -13.15
C ARG A 407 18.24 -36.73 -12.00
N ALA A 408 18.26 -36.22 -10.77
CA ALA A 408 17.87 -36.95 -9.58
C ALA A 408 16.39 -37.39 -9.64
N TYR A 409 15.48 -36.49 -10.02
CA TYR A 409 14.05 -36.80 -10.16
C TYR A 409 13.80 -37.90 -11.21
N LYS A 410 14.52 -37.88 -12.35
CA LYS A 410 14.41 -38.94 -13.37
C LYS A 410 14.96 -40.29 -12.90
N GLY A 411 15.95 -40.28 -11.99
CA GLY A 411 16.58 -41.50 -11.47
C GLY A 411 15.81 -42.13 -10.30
N ASN A 412 15.14 -41.30 -9.49
CA ASN A 412 14.37 -41.72 -8.32
C ASN A 412 12.87 -41.43 -8.55
N ASN A 413 12.18 -42.31 -9.26
CA ASN A 413 10.72 -42.32 -9.43
C ASN A 413 10.00 -42.73 -8.12
N GLN A 414 10.28 -42.08 -6.99
CA GLN A 414 9.84 -42.55 -5.67
C GLN A 414 8.77 -41.68 -4.98
N ASP A 415 8.31 -40.61 -5.61
CA ASP A 415 7.30 -39.73 -5.01
C ASP A 415 5.99 -39.89 -5.77
N ASP A 416 5.21 -40.94 -5.42
CA ASP A 416 3.95 -41.31 -6.07
C ASP A 416 2.93 -40.16 -6.12
N ASP A 417 3.08 -39.20 -5.19
CA ASP A 417 2.18 -38.06 -5.01
C ASP A 417 2.67 -36.77 -5.71
N LEU A 418 3.80 -36.80 -6.42
CA LEU A 418 4.40 -35.61 -7.04
C LEU A 418 4.86 -35.88 -8.48
N ILE A 419 4.23 -35.19 -9.43
CA ILE A 419 4.64 -35.19 -10.84
C ILE A 419 5.39 -33.90 -11.16
N PHE A 420 6.56 -34.01 -11.77
CA PHE A 420 7.37 -32.86 -12.18
C PHE A 420 7.54 -32.77 -13.69
N ASN A 421 7.26 -31.58 -14.24
CA ASN A 421 7.35 -31.26 -15.66
C ASN A 421 8.19 -29.99 -15.91
N VAL A 422 8.79 -29.93 -17.11
CA VAL A 422 9.59 -28.79 -17.57
C VAL A 422 9.16 -28.38 -18.97
N ILE A 423 8.84 -27.11 -19.16
CA ILE A 423 8.58 -26.53 -20.49
C ILE A 423 9.78 -25.67 -20.86
N HIS A 424 10.53 -26.08 -21.89
CA HIS A 424 11.70 -25.36 -22.38
C HIS A 424 11.32 -24.21 -23.31
N HIS A 425 12.00 -23.06 -23.17
CA HIS A 425 11.87 -21.88 -24.02
C HIS A 425 12.98 -21.90 -25.10
N LYS A 426 12.75 -22.67 -26.17
CA LYS A 426 13.72 -23.00 -27.23
C LYS A 426 14.00 -21.87 -28.22
N HIS A 427 13.03 -21.01 -28.51
CA HIS A 427 13.11 -20.00 -29.58
C HIS A 427 12.88 -18.56 -29.09
N LYS A 428 12.80 -18.36 -27.78
CA LYS A 428 12.50 -17.08 -27.18
C LYS A 428 13.61 -16.05 -27.45
N GLY A 429 13.19 -14.93 -28.06
CA GLY A 429 14.08 -13.91 -28.63
C GLY A 429 14.27 -14.02 -30.15
N SER A 430 13.67 -15.01 -30.81
CA SER A 430 13.63 -15.08 -32.28
C SER A 430 12.68 -14.01 -32.84
N GLU A 431 13.15 -13.24 -33.82
CA GLU A 431 12.30 -12.32 -34.60
C GLU A 431 11.34 -13.05 -35.55
N LEU A 432 11.59 -14.34 -35.80
CA LEU A 432 10.88 -15.15 -36.79
C LEU A 432 9.80 -16.06 -36.17
N ILE A 433 9.97 -16.47 -34.91
CA ILE A 433 9.09 -17.45 -34.26
C ILE A 433 8.61 -16.89 -32.92
N ASP A 434 7.31 -16.57 -32.84
CA ASP A 434 6.67 -16.35 -31.54
C ASP A 434 6.47 -17.71 -30.85
N GLU A 435 7.29 -17.98 -29.83
CA GLU A 435 7.23 -19.22 -29.06
C GLU A 435 6.04 -19.26 -28.10
N PHE A 436 5.50 -18.10 -27.74
CA PHE A 436 4.49 -17.98 -26.69
C PHE A 436 3.23 -18.85 -26.93
N PRO A 437 2.63 -18.93 -28.14
CA PRO A 437 1.49 -19.80 -28.40
C PRO A 437 1.78 -21.29 -28.14
N LYS A 438 2.98 -21.77 -28.51
CA LYS A 438 3.39 -23.16 -28.28
C LYS A 438 3.57 -23.43 -26.79
N TRP A 439 4.25 -22.51 -26.10
CA TRP A 439 4.40 -22.57 -24.64
C TRP A 439 3.04 -22.56 -23.94
N LYS A 440 2.12 -21.67 -24.34
CA LYS A 440 0.78 -21.54 -23.78
C LYS A 440 -0.06 -22.80 -23.99
N HIS A 441 0.03 -23.40 -25.17
CA HIS A 441 -0.63 -24.67 -25.44
C HIS A 441 -0.09 -25.76 -24.50
N ARG A 442 1.25 -25.87 -24.39
CA ARG A 442 1.88 -26.90 -23.56
C ARG A 442 1.57 -26.75 -22.07
N ILE A 443 1.50 -25.53 -21.55
CA ILE A 443 1.18 -25.33 -20.13
C ILE A 443 -0.27 -25.71 -19.84
N ASN A 444 -1.21 -25.35 -20.73
CA ASN A 444 -2.61 -25.71 -20.57
C ASN A 444 -2.82 -27.24 -20.65
N GLU A 445 -2.07 -27.96 -21.49
CA GLU A 445 -2.10 -29.44 -21.53
C GLU A 445 -1.65 -30.09 -20.21
N LEU A 446 -0.77 -29.44 -19.44
CA LEU A 446 -0.19 -30.03 -18.21
C LEU A 446 -0.99 -29.73 -16.95
N ILE A 447 -1.84 -28.70 -16.98
CA ILE A 447 -2.61 -28.21 -15.83
C ILE A 447 -4.12 -28.47 -15.95
N THR A 448 -4.55 -29.01 -17.09
CA THR A 448 -5.88 -29.59 -17.28
C THR A 448 -5.82 -31.04 -16.78
#